data_AF-A0A3Q7H2W2-F1
#
_entry.id   AF-A0A3Q7H2W2-F1
#
_cell.length_a   1.000
_cell.length_b   1.000
_cell.length_c   1.000
_cell.angle_alpha   90.00
_cell.angle_beta   90.00
_cell.angle_gamma   90.00
#
_symmetry.space_group_name_H-M   'P 1'
#
loop_
_entity.id
_entity.type
_entity.pdbx_description
1 polymer ?
#
loop_
_entity_poly.entity_id
_entity_poly.type
_entity_poly.pdbx_seq_one_letter_code
_entity_poly.pdbx_strand_id
1 'polypeptide(L)'
;MANISTCSLLVAAVFLVGILMIPSEILGETCYQIHPEILCDEGKVEGECLPFCNDKFGSSAGGQCIEQIGFDGPFCACDYPC
;
A
#
# COMPACT_ATOMS: atom_id res chain seq x y z
N MET A 1 -54.31 -23.25 -13.32
CA MET A 1 -53.36 -22.84 -12.27
C MET A 1 -51.96 -23.05 -12.79
N ALA A 2 -51.15 -21.98 -12.72
CA ALA A 2 -49.69 -21.88 -12.85
C ALA A 2 -48.96 -22.85 -13.80
N ASN A 3 -48.75 -22.41 -15.05
CA ASN A 3 -47.67 -22.92 -15.89
C ASN A 3 -46.46 -21.99 -15.79
N ILE A 4 -45.40 -22.59 -15.29
CA ILE A 4 -44.05 -22.14 -15.03
C ILE A 4 -43.40 -21.64 -16.34
N SER A 5 -43.02 -20.36 -16.41
CA SER A 5 -41.99 -19.91 -17.36
C SER A 5 -41.49 -18.51 -16.97
N THR A 6 -40.72 -18.44 -15.89
CA THR A 6 -39.96 -17.22 -15.53
C THR A 6 -38.70 -17.61 -14.75
N CYS A 7 -37.93 -18.55 -15.28
CA CYS A 7 -36.68 -19.06 -14.68
C CYS A 7 -35.41 -18.54 -15.37
N SER A 8 -35.45 -17.35 -15.98
CA SER A 8 -34.29 -16.83 -16.71
C SER A 8 -34.12 -15.34 -16.53
N LEU A 9 -33.68 -14.87 -15.35
CA LEU A 9 -33.14 -13.50 -15.24
C LEU A 9 -32.31 -13.15 -14.00
N LEU A 10 -31.90 -14.11 -13.17
CA LEU A 10 -31.06 -13.82 -11.99
C LEU A 10 -29.85 -14.75 -11.89
N VAL A 11 -29.06 -14.82 -12.98
CA VAL A 11 -27.67 -15.29 -12.94
C VAL A 11 -26.78 -14.10 -13.30
N ALA A 12 -26.72 -13.10 -12.42
CA ALA A 12 -25.87 -11.92 -12.62
C ALA A 12 -25.40 -11.27 -11.31
N ALA A 13 -25.36 -12.02 -10.19
CA ALA A 13 -24.95 -11.47 -8.89
C ALA A 13 -23.91 -12.32 -8.16
N VAL A 14 -23.19 -13.20 -8.86
CA VAL A 14 -22.12 -14.04 -8.27
C VAL A 14 -20.82 -13.84 -9.05
N PHE A 15 -20.35 -12.60 -9.23
CA PHE A 15 -19.05 -12.37 -9.90
C PHE A 15 -18.35 -11.05 -9.50
N LEU A 16 -18.54 -10.57 -8.26
CA LEU A 16 -17.81 -9.41 -7.73
C LEU A 16 -17.34 -9.60 -6.26
N VAL A 17 -16.83 -10.79 -5.93
CA VAL A 17 -15.97 -11.00 -4.74
C VAL A 17 -14.69 -11.75 -5.15
N GLY A 18 -14.26 -11.55 -6.40
CA GLY A 18 -13.12 -12.22 -7.05
C GLY A 18 -12.03 -11.26 -7.51
N ILE A 19 -11.89 -10.12 -6.84
CA ILE A 19 -10.81 -9.14 -7.03
C ILE A 19 -10.47 -8.76 -5.59
N LEU A 20 -9.38 -9.17 -4.95
CA LEU A 20 -8.02 -9.30 -5.43
C LEU A 20 -7.28 -10.10 -4.35
N MET A 21 -7.30 -11.44 -4.40
CA MET A 21 -6.29 -12.22 -3.68
C MET A 21 -5.01 -12.11 -4.51
N ILE A 22 -4.26 -11.02 -4.32
CA ILE A 22 -2.86 -10.99 -4.75
C ILE A 22 -2.20 -12.07 -3.90
N PRO A 23 -1.59 -13.12 -4.50
CA PRO A 23 -0.81 -14.04 -3.70
C PRO A 23 0.37 -13.24 -3.11
N SER A 24 0.32 -13.00 -1.81
CA SER A 24 1.41 -12.38 -1.02
C SER A 24 2.72 -13.19 -1.08
N GLU A 25 2.70 -14.34 -1.76
CA GLU A 25 3.79 -15.30 -1.91
C GLU A 25 4.79 -14.94 -3.03
N ILE A 26 4.49 -13.94 -3.89
CA ILE A 26 5.30 -13.59 -5.09
C ILE A 26 5.89 -12.17 -5.01
N LEU A 27 5.38 -11.33 -4.12
CA LEU A 27 6.00 -10.06 -3.78
C LEU A 27 6.85 -10.38 -2.54
N GLY A 28 8.18 -10.26 -2.62
CA GLY A 28 9.01 -10.37 -1.42
C GLY A 28 8.37 -9.54 -0.30
N GLU A 29 8.25 -10.10 0.90
CA GLU A 29 7.51 -9.44 1.98
C GLU A 29 8.08 -8.03 2.14
N THR A 30 7.29 -7.00 1.82
CA THR A 30 7.74 -5.62 1.99
C THR A 30 7.33 -5.15 3.37
N CYS A 31 8.33 -4.83 4.17
CA CYS A 31 8.17 -4.23 5.48
C CYS A 31 7.97 -2.73 5.34
N TYR A 32 7.25 -2.13 6.30
CA TYR A 32 6.98 -0.70 6.34
C TYR A 32 7.28 -0.13 7.73
N GLN A 33 8.10 0.92 7.80
CA GLN A 33 8.44 1.58 9.07
C GLN A 33 8.38 3.10 8.93
N ILE A 34 7.67 3.74 9.86
CA ILE A 34 7.51 5.19 9.92
C ILE A 34 8.62 5.81 10.78
N HIS A 35 9.19 6.91 10.30
CA HIS A 35 10.24 7.70 10.92
C HIS A 35 9.80 9.16 11.07
N PRO A 36 8.92 9.47 12.05
CA PRO A 36 8.45 10.84 12.25
C PRO A 36 9.56 11.82 12.66
N GLU A 37 10.69 11.31 13.14
CA GLU A 37 11.89 12.07 13.45
C GLU A 37 12.63 12.59 12.20
N ILE A 38 12.34 12.04 11.02
CA ILE A 38 12.89 12.49 9.74
C ILE A 38 11.81 13.25 8.99
N LEU A 39 11.92 14.57 8.98
CA LEU A 39 11.00 15.42 8.23
C LEU A 39 11.39 15.46 6.75
N CYS A 40 10.41 15.41 5.87
CA CYS A 40 10.66 15.57 4.44
C CYS A 40 10.72 17.06 4.08
N ASP A 41 11.89 17.53 3.68
CA ASP A 41 12.03 18.88 3.11
C ASP A 41 11.17 19.03 1.85
N GLU A 42 10.19 19.92 1.92
CA GLU A 42 9.26 20.20 0.81
C GLU A 42 8.52 18.94 0.29
N GLY A 43 8.38 17.90 1.13
CA GLY A 43 7.78 16.61 0.73
C GLY A 43 8.65 15.77 -0.22
N LYS A 44 9.93 16.10 -0.37
CA LYS A 44 10.85 15.39 -1.27
C LYS A 44 11.46 14.17 -0.59
N VAL A 45 11.21 13.01 -1.18
CA VAL A 45 11.77 11.72 -0.77
C VAL A 45 13.29 11.65 -0.94
N GLU A 46 13.82 12.17 -2.05
CA GLU A 46 15.24 12.04 -2.41
C GLU A 46 16.20 12.87 -1.53
N GLY A 47 15.66 13.76 -0.68
CA GLY A 47 16.44 14.59 0.23
C GLY A 47 17.06 13.78 1.37
N GLU A 48 16.37 13.71 2.51
CA GLU A 48 16.86 12.96 3.67
C GLU A 48 16.25 11.55 3.78
N CYS A 49 14.99 11.39 3.35
CA CYS A 49 14.22 10.18 3.58
C CYS A 49 14.78 8.96 2.86
N LEU A 50 14.98 9.02 1.54
CA LEU A 50 15.49 7.89 0.76
C LEU A 50 16.93 7.50 1.13
N PRO A 51 17.88 8.44 1.31
CA PRO A 51 19.20 8.08 1.80
C PRO A 51 19.16 7.41 3.17
N PHE A 52 18.32 7.91 4.09
CA PHE A 52 18.13 7.29 5.41
C PHE A 52 17.58 5.85 5.29
N CYS A 53 16.54 5.64 4.49
CA CYS A 53 15.96 4.31 4.29
C CYS A 53 16.97 3.34 3.67
N ASN A 54 17.75 3.79 2.69
CA ASN A 54 18.79 2.98 2.06
C ASN A 54 19.95 2.63 3.00
N ASP A 55 20.37 3.57 3.85
CA ASP A 55 21.43 3.33 4.84
C ASP A 55 20.98 2.30 5.89
N LYS A 56 19.74 2.44 6.37
CA LYS A 56 19.21 1.63 7.46
C LYS A 56 18.76 0.23 7.02
N PHE A 57 18.10 0.11 5.88
CA PHE A 57 17.46 -1.13 5.42
C PHE A 57 18.09 -1.72 4.14
N GLY A 58 19.11 -1.07 3.59
CA GLY A 58 19.83 -1.49 2.40
C GLY A 58 19.35 -0.79 1.12
N SER A 59 20.15 -0.86 0.06
CA SER A 59 19.95 -0.13 -1.20
C SER A 59 18.67 -0.46 -1.99
N SER A 60 17.94 -1.47 -1.55
CA SER A 60 16.64 -1.87 -2.13
C SER A 60 15.46 -1.23 -1.40
N ALA A 61 15.71 -0.46 -0.34
CA ALA A 61 14.68 0.24 0.40
C ALA A 61 14.17 1.48 -0.36
N GLY A 62 12.86 1.67 -0.37
CA GLY A 62 12.19 2.89 -0.77
C GLY A 62 12.02 3.86 0.40
N GLY A 63 11.80 5.13 0.05
CA GLY A 63 11.39 6.17 0.97
C GLY A 63 10.11 6.82 0.46
N GLN A 64 9.24 7.21 1.38
CA GLN A 64 7.97 7.87 1.11
C GLN A 64 7.77 9.02 2.08
N CYS A 65 7.30 10.15 1.58
CA CYS A 65 6.91 11.28 2.42
C CYS A 65 5.40 11.23 2.64
N ILE A 66 4.99 11.07 3.90
CA ILE A 66 3.59 10.94 4.28
C ILE A 66 3.18 12.04 5.26
N GLU A 67 1.95 12.51 5.12
CA GLU A 67 1.36 13.50 6.03
C GLU A 67 0.38 12.81 6.98
N GLN A 68 0.45 13.14 8.26
CA GLN A 68 -0.49 12.63 9.26
C GLN A 68 -0.85 13.73 10.27
N ILE A 69 -2.13 13.75 10.67
CA ILE A 69 -2.65 14.72 11.65
C ILE A 69 -1.90 14.55 12.98
N GLY A 70 -1.32 15.63 13.48
CA GLY A 70 -0.56 15.65 14.74
C GLY A 70 0.96 15.74 14.57
N PHE A 71 1.46 15.81 13.34
CA PHE A 71 2.87 16.05 13.02
C PHE A 71 3.06 17.38 12.29
N ASP A 72 4.21 18.02 12.51
CA ASP A 72 4.61 19.29 11.89
C ASP A 72 5.12 19.07 10.45
N GLY A 73 4.22 18.61 9.56
CA GLY A 73 4.49 18.42 8.13
C GLY A 73 4.71 16.97 7.71
N PRO A 74 5.11 16.73 6.43
CA PRO A 74 5.36 15.40 5.91
C PRO A 74 6.60 14.80 6.55
N PHE A 75 6.52 13.54 6.96
CA PHE A 75 7.64 12.79 7.52
C PHE A 75 7.93 11.52 6.72
N CYS A 76 9.11 10.97 6.95
CA CYS A 76 9.60 9.83 6.22
C CYS A 76 8.93 8.52 6.66
N ALA A 77 8.67 7.66 5.70
CA ALA A 77 8.41 6.26 5.92
C ALA A 77 9.22 5.42 4.93
N CYS A 78 9.79 4.32 5.41
CA CYS A 78 10.59 3.42 4.60
C CYS A 78 9.77 2.18 4.25
N ASP A 79 9.85 1.77 2.99
CA ASP A 79 9.46 0.44 2.54
C ASP A 79 10.73 -0.34 2.20
N TYR A 80 10.83 -1.60 2.64
CA TYR A 80 12.05 -2.37 2.44
C TYR A 80 11.75 -3.88 2.40
N PRO A 81 12.62 -4.70 1.78
CA PRO A 81 12.47 -6.14 1.84
C PRO A 81 12.61 -6.64 3.27
N CYS A 82 11.59 -7.32 3.78
CA CYS A 82 11.78 -8.36 4.78
C CYS A 82 12.44 -9.58 4.06
#